data_AF-A0A645DUG8-F1
#
_entry.id   AF-A0A645DUG8-F1
#
_cell.length_a   1.000
_cell.length_b   1.000
_cell.length_c   1.000
_cell.angle_alpha   90.00
_cell.angle_beta   90.00
_cell.angle_gamma   90.00
#
_symmetry.space_group_name_H-M   'P 1'
#
loop_
_entity.id
_entity.type
_entity.pdbx_description
1 polymer ?
#
loop_
_entity_poly.entity_id
_entity_poly.type
_entity_poly.pdbx_seq_one_letter_code
_entity_poly.pdbx_strand_id
1 'polypeptide(L)'
;MTTVTIDYSFVITIDDLEKIIDIVGGIEIDVPTAFTDKLFPRQGVDIATVHDPALLYETIEFHSGPQLMDGQRALQYMRSRHAEGDEGTDIARSNRQQLVLNSLLKKLQSELNPEVLGKLYRFYLDHYEKKITLTDLLDLALPLLIKQDQIQIPDLKTEHLSLPIYPDDPQGIIFTPDTWKNGGQWIYQVRDQQNFQEYFQKALLRKDTLDS
;
A
#
# COMPACT_ATOMS: atom_id res chain seq x y z
N MET A 1 19.41 -7.62 -7.01
CA MET A 1 18.87 -8.48 -5.93
C MET A 1 19.51 -8.03 -4.61
N THR A 2 18.71 -7.79 -3.57
CA THR A 2 19.23 -7.44 -2.22
C THR A 2 19.79 -8.69 -1.54
N THR A 3 20.67 -8.54 -0.55
CA THR A 3 21.26 -9.67 0.21
C THR A 3 20.46 -10.04 1.45
N VAL A 4 19.22 -9.58 1.55
CA VAL A 4 18.39 -9.65 2.74
C VAL A 4 17.48 -10.87 2.63
N THR A 5 17.43 -11.68 3.69
CA THR A 5 16.52 -12.82 3.77
C THR A 5 15.11 -12.34 4.04
N ILE A 6 14.15 -12.88 3.29
CA ILE A 6 12.72 -12.64 3.51
C ILE A 6 12.18 -13.90 4.16
N ASP A 7 11.86 -13.82 5.45
CA ASP A 7 11.35 -14.97 6.21
C ASP A 7 9.90 -15.28 5.84
N TYR A 8 9.11 -14.23 5.59
CA TYR A 8 7.68 -14.35 5.25
C TYR A 8 7.28 -13.36 4.16
N SER A 9 6.34 -13.78 3.29
CA SER A 9 5.74 -12.91 2.28
C SER A 9 4.23 -13.13 2.22
N PHE A 10 3.50 -12.03 2.19
CA PHE A 10 2.05 -12.03 2.09
C PHE A 10 1.64 -11.23 0.86
N VAL A 11 0.68 -11.76 0.09
CA VAL A 11 0.10 -11.06 -1.04
C VAL A 11 -1.36 -10.78 -0.70
N ILE A 12 -1.66 -9.50 -0.50
CA ILE A 12 -3.00 -8.98 -0.26
C ILE A 12 -3.37 -8.14 -1.47
N THR A 13 -4.53 -8.39 -2.05
CA THR A 13 -5.01 -7.59 -3.19
C THR A 13 -5.66 -6.30 -2.71
N ILE A 14 -5.77 -5.30 -3.58
CA ILE A 14 -6.46 -4.05 -3.23
C ILE A 14 -7.95 -4.33 -2.91
N ASP A 15 -8.56 -5.29 -3.60
CA ASP A 15 -9.94 -5.72 -3.35
C ASP A 15 -10.09 -6.41 -1.98
N ASP A 16 -9.04 -7.09 -1.50
CA ASP A 16 -9.03 -7.62 -0.13
C ASP A 16 -8.95 -6.49 0.90
N LEU A 17 -8.16 -5.45 0.64
CA LEU A 17 -8.06 -4.27 1.51
C LEU A 17 -9.41 -3.55 1.62
N GLU A 18 -10.13 -3.35 0.51
CA GLU A 18 -11.49 -2.81 0.51
C GLU A 18 -12.39 -3.56 1.50
N LYS A 19 -12.46 -4.90 1.38
CA LYS A 19 -13.30 -5.73 2.25
C LYS A 19 -12.87 -5.67 3.71
N ILE A 20 -11.56 -5.68 3.99
CA ILE A 20 -11.05 -5.58 5.36
C ILE A 20 -11.42 -4.23 5.97
N ILE A 21 -11.31 -3.14 5.20
CA ILE A 21 -11.69 -1.78 5.63
C ILE A 21 -13.18 -1.73 5.97
N ASP A 22 -14.05 -2.34 5.16
CA ASP A 22 -15.47 -2.43 5.46
C ASP A 22 -15.74 -3.24 6.74
N ILE A 23 -15.03 -4.34 6.95
CA ILE A 23 -15.16 -5.18 8.16
C ILE A 23 -14.83 -4.38 9.43
N VAL A 24 -13.79 -3.53 9.38
CA VAL A 24 -13.40 -2.69 10.53
C VAL A 24 -14.22 -1.41 10.66
N GLY A 25 -15.21 -1.19 9.79
CA GLY A 25 -16.09 -0.02 9.84
C GLY A 25 -15.45 1.26 9.31
N GLY A 26 -14.49 1.15 8.39
CA GLY A 26 -13.77 2.25 7.78
C GLY A 26 -12.45 2.61 8.48
N ILE A 27 -11.66 3.43 7.80
CA ILE A 27 -10.36 3.93 8.27
C ILE A 27 -10.29 5.45 8.14
N GLU A 28 -9.62 6.10 9.08
CA GLU A 28 -9.37 7.54 9.02
C GLU A 28 -8.04 7.80 8.33
N ILE A 29 -8.06 8.60 7.27
CA ILE A 29 -6.87 8.98 6.50
C ILE A 29 -6.76 10.50 6.52
N ASP A 30 -5.59 11.01 6.92
CA ASP A 30 -5.24 12.42 6.73
C ASP A 30 -4.69 12.61 5.32
N VAL A 31 -5.52 13.12 4.42
CA VAL A 31 -5.18 13.28 3.02
C VAL A 31 -4.25 14.49 2.86
N PRO A 32 -3.01 14.32 2.39
CA PRO A 32 -2.03 15.42 2.36
C PRO A 32 -2.43 16.49 1.33
N THR A 33 -2.76 16.09 0.12
CA THR A 33 -3.08 16.98 -1.00
C THR A 33 -4.47 16.65 -1.52
N ALA A 34 -5.30 17.68 -1.70
CA ALA A 34 -6.59 17.52 -2.37
C ALA A 34 -6.38 17.20 -3.86
N PHE A 35 -7.21 16.32 -4.42
CA PHE A 35 -7.18 16.02 -5.85
C PHE A 35 -8.55 15.61 -6.39
N THR A 36 -8.73 15.78 -7.69
CA THR A 36 -9.92 15.35 -8.43
C THR A 36 -9.50 14.45 -9.58
N ASP A 37 -10.13 13.29 -9.70
CA ASP A 37 -9.98 12.37 -10.83
C ASP A 37 -11.33 12.29 -11.54
N LYS A 38 -11.40 12.87 -12.74
CA LYS A 38 -12.62 12.95 -13.57
C LYS A 38 -12.83 11.69 -14.42
N LEU A 39 -11.84 10.80 -14.48
CA LEU A 39 -11.78 9.64 -15.36
C LEU A 39 -11.64 8.35 -14.56
N PHE A 40 -12.21 8.30 -13.35
CA PHE A 40 -12.21 7.08 -12.56
C PHE A 40 -13.18 6.07 -13.18
N PRO A 41 -12.77 4.83 -13.49
CA PRO A 41 -13.65 3.86 -14.14
C PRO A 41 -14.83 3.49 -13.24
N ARG A 42 -16.06 3.64 -13.75
CA ARG A 42 -17.28 3.24 -13.04
C ARG A 42 -17.32 1.72 -12.95
N GLN A 43 -17.60 1.20 -11.76
CA GLN A 43 -17.73 -0.24 -11.56
C GLN A 43 -18.94 -0.82 -12.31
N GLY A 44 -18.81 -2.06 -12.80
CA GLY A 44 -19.88 -2.81 -13.43
C GLY A 44 -20.20 -2.41 -14.89
N VAL A 45 -19.38 -1.56 -15.51
CA VAL A 45 -19.55 -1.15 -16.89
C VAL A 45 -18.63 -1.97 -17.80
N ASP A 46 -19.22 -2.65 -18.78
CA ASP A 46 -18.47 -3.44 -19.77
C ASP A 46 -18.00 -2.54 -20.92
N ILE A 47 -16.68 -2.32 -20.97
CA ILE A 47 -16.01 -1.51 -22.00
C ILE A 47 -16.14 -2.10 -23.42
N ALA A 48 -16.51 -3.38 -23.56
CA ALA A 48 -16.77 -3.99 -24.87
C ALA A 48 -18.13 -3.58 -25.44
N THR A 49 -19.07 -3.12 -24.59
CA THR A 49 -20.44 -2.78 -24.99
C THR A 49 -20.74 -1.30 -24.85
N VAL A 50 -20.18 -0.65 -23.84
CA VAL A 50 -20.36 0.77 -23.55
C VAL A 50 -19.12 1.54 -24.02
N HIS A 51 -19.32 2.50 -24.91
CA HIS A 51 -18.25 3.35 -25.45
C HIS A 51 -18.44 4.83 -25.09
N ASP A 52 -19.56 5.20 -24.47
CA ASP A 52 -19.81 6.57 -24.02
C ASP A 52 -18.94 6.88 -22.79
N PRO A 53 -17.99 7.83 -22.89
CA PRO A 53 -17.13 8.20 -21.77
C PRO A 53 -17.92 8.63 -20.52
N ALA A 54 -19.08 9.25 -20.68
CA ALA A 54 -19.91 9.68 -19.55
C ALA A 54 -20.50 8.51 -18.76
N LEU A 55 -20.62 7.34 -19.38
CA LEU A 55 -21.07 6.10 -18.74
C LEU A 55 -19.91 5.26 -18.22
N LEU A 56 -18.75 5.35 -18.87
CA LEU A 56 -17.53 4.62 -18.50
C LEU A 56 -16.87 5.16 -17.23
N TYR A 57 -16.98 6.47 -16.97
CA TYR A 57 -16.24 7.14 -15.92
C TYR A 57 -17.14 7.84 -14.91
N GLU A 58 -16.61 8.01 -13.71
CA GLU A 58 -17.15 8.85 -12.66
C GLU A 58 -16.07 9.84 -12.18
N THR A 59 -16.52 10.96 -11.62
CA THR A 59 -15.63 11.93 -10.99
C THR A 59 -15.55 11.64 -9.50
N ILE A 60 -14.34 11.42 -9.01
CA ILE A 60 -14.03 11.29 -7.58
C ILE A 60 -13.16 12.48 -7.16
N GLU A 61 -13.41 12.99 -5.96
CA GLU A 61 -12.68 14.14 -5.41
C GLU A 61 -12.32 13.87 -3.97
N PHE A 62 -11.06 14.09 -3.57
CA PHE A 62 -10.61 13.99 -2.19
C PHE A 62 -10.13 15.36 -1.73
N HIS A 63 -10.57 15.78 -0.56
CA HIS A 63 -10.12 17.03 0.04
C HIS A 63 -8.85 16.80 0.86
N SER A 64 -8.11 17.86 1.18
CA SER A 64 -6.99 17.74 2.12
C SER A 64 -7.53 17.69 3.56
N GLY A 65 -6.85 16.93 4.42
CA GLY A 65 -7.19 16.75 5.82
C GLY A 65 -7.85 15.40 6.16
N PRO A 66 -8.22 15.20 7.44
CA PRO A 66 -8.76 13.94 7.94
C PRO A 66 -10.10 13.58 7.31
N GLN A 67 -10.19 12.36 6.80
CA GLN A 67 -11.40 11.80 6.20
C GLN A 67 -11.58 10.34 6.64
N LEU A 68 -12.80 10.02 7.07
CA LEU A 68 -13.22 8.62 7.25
C LEU A 68 -13.57 8.03 5.89
N MET A 69 -12.91 6.95 5.52
CA MET A 69 -13.12 6.23 4.27
C MET A 69 -13.61 4.81 4.56
N ASP A 70 -14.73 4.44 3.94
CA ASP A 70 -15.16 3.05 3.82
C ASP A 70 -14.32 2.31 2.77
N GLY A 71 -14.57 1.02 2.57
CA GLY A 71 -13.82 0.18 1.65
C GLY A 71 -13.84 0.73 0.23
N GLN A 72 -15.02 1.08 -0.28
CA GLN A 72 -15.16 1.62 -1.64
C GLN A 72 -14.38 2.93 -1.81
N ARG A 73 -14.45 3.82 -0.81
CA ARG A 73 -13.77 5.11 -0.86
C ARG A 73 -12.25 4.96 -0.76
N ALA A 74 -11.77 4.05 0.09
CA ALA A 74 -10.35 3.73 0.18
C ALA A 74 -9.82 3.06 -1.10
N LEU A 75 -10.62 2.18 -1.73
CA LEU A 75 -10.31 1.60 -3.03
C LEU A 75 -10.11 2.67 -4.10
N GLN A 76 -11.06 3.61 -4.19
CA GLN A 76 -10.98 4.76 -5.12
C GLN A 76 -9.71 5.57 -4.88
N TYR A 77 -9.39 5.84 -3.61
CA TYR A 77 -8.18 6.57 -3.21
C TYR A 77 -6.90 5.86 -3.66
N MET A 78 -6.80 4.53 -3.49
CA MET A 78 -5.64 3.73 -3.89
C MET A 78 -5.50 3.55 -5.41
N ARG A 79 -6.62 3.60 -6.15
CA ARG A 79 -6.66 3.26 -7.59
C ARG A 79 -6.71 4.46 -8.51
N SER A 80 -6.94 5.68 -8.00
CA SER A 80 -6.91 6.89 -8.81
C SER A 80 -5.57 7.05 -9.53
N ARG A 81 -5.64 7.42 -10.82
CA ARG A 81 -4.49 7.54 -11.74
C ARG A 81 -4.60 8.74 -12.69
N HIS A 82 -5.78 9.34 -12.80
CA HIS A 82 -6.04 10.44 -13.72
C HIS A 82 -6.35 11.74 -12.96
N ALA A 83 -5.79 11.86 -11.76
CA ALA A 83 -5.78 13.10 -11.02
C ALA A 83 -4.94 14.16 -11.76
N GLU A 84 -5.40 15.42 -11.75
CA GLU A 84 -4.65 16.54 -12.31
C GLU A 84 -3.41 16.84 -11.45
N GLY A 85 -2.27 17.16 -12.09
CA GLY A 85 -1.03 17.56 -11.40
C GLY A 85 -0.22 16.39 -10.80
N ASP A 86 0.49 16.66 -9.71
CA ASP A 86 1.47 15.75 -9.09
C ASP A 86 0.83 14.47 -8.50
N GLU A 87 -0.48 14.50 -8.22
CA GLU A 87 -1.27 13.38 -7.69
C GLU A 87 -1.68 12.35 -8.76
N GLY A 88 -1.45 12.65 -10.04
CA GLY A 88 -1.66 11.72 -11.16
C GLY A 88 -0.51 10.72 -11.37
N THR A 89 0.57 10.82 -10.59
CA THR A 89 1.79 10.02 -10.79
C THR A 89 1.70 8.63 -10.14
N ASP A 90 2.50 7.67 -10.65
CA ASP A 90 2.61 6.34 -10.04
C ASP A 90 3.21 6.39 -8.62
N ILE A 91 4.06 7.40 -8.33
CA ILE A 91 4.61 7.65 -7.00
C ILE A 91 3.51 8.11 -6.04
N ALA A 92 2.69 9.09 -6.44
CA ALA A 92 1.54 9.54 -5.63
C ALA A 92 0.57 8.39 -5.34
N ARG A 93 0.33 7.52 -6.32
CA ARG A 93 -0.47 6.30 -6.13
C ARG A 93 0.15 5.35 -5.10
N SER A 94 1.45 5.09 -5.17
CA SER A 94 2.16 4.26 -4.17
C SER A 94 2.05 4.87 -2.77
N ASN A 95 2.21 6.19 -2.63
CA ASN A 95 2.07 6.89 -1.36
C ASN A 95 0.65 6.73 -0.78
N ARG A 96 -0.40 6.86 -1.60
CA ARG A 96 -1.79 6.65 -1.16
C ARG A 96 -2.04 5.22 -0.67
N GLN A 97 -1.51 4.22 -1.37
CA GLN A 97 -1.59 2.82 -0.92
C GLN A 97 -0.93 2.61 0.43
N GLN A 98 0.21 3.25 0.66
CA GLN A 98 0.88 3.20 1.95
C GLN A 98 0.06 3.90 3.06
N LEU A 99 -0.49 5.08 2.80
CA LEU A 99 -1.34 5.78 3.77
C LEU A 99 -2.54 4.93 4.19
N VAL A 100 -3.17 4.23 3.25
CA VAL A 100 -4.27 3.30 3.52
C VAL A 100 -3.80 2.14 4.39
N LEU A 101 -2.68 1.50 4.04
CA LEU A 101 -2.14 0.38 4.83
C LEU A 101 -1.81 0.81 6.26
N ASN A 102 -1.16 1.96 6.44
CA ASN A 102 -0.80 2.48 7.76
C ASN A 102 -2.04 2.78 8.61
N SER A 103 -3.05 3.41 8.00
CA SER A 103 -4.31 3.74 8.67
C SER A 103 -5.10 2.48 9.04
N LEU A 104 -5.09 1.47 8.18
CA LEU A 104 -5.68 0.16 8.46
C LEU A 104 -4.96 -0.56 9.60
N LEU A 105 -3.63 -0.60 9.62
CA LEU A 105 -2.87 -1.21 10.71
C LEU A 105 -3.17 -0.53 12.06
N LYS A 106 -3.21 0.80 12.09
CA LYS A 106 -3.58 1.58 13.28
C LYS A 106 -5.02 1.27 13.74
N LYS A 107 -5.95 1.15 12.78
CA LYS A 107 -7.34 0.76 13.07
C LYS A 107 -7.40 -0.65 13.64
N LEU A 108 -6.72 -1.63 13.06
CA LEU A 108 -6.68 -3.00 13.55
C LEU A 108 -6.06 -3.12 14.95
N GLN A 109 -5.03 -2.33 15.27
CA GLN A 109 -4.41 -2.30 16.61
C GLN A 109 -5.34 -1.74 17.69
N SER A 110 -6.25 -0.83 17.32
CA SER A 110 -7.19 -0.20 18.25
C SER A 110 -8.56 -0.89 18.29
N GLU A 111 -8.86 -1.73 17.30
CA GLU A 111 -10.14 -2.42 17.15
C GLU A 111 -10.15 -3.78 17.87
N LEU A 112 -10.61 -3.78 19.13
CA LEU A 112 -10.73 -4.99 19.96
C LEU A 112 -12.15 -5.57 20.00
N ASN A 113 -13.05 -5.11 19.11
CA ASN A 113 -14.43 -5.58 19.08
C ASN A 113 -14.50 -7.08 18.67
N PRO A 114 -15.07 -7.97 19.50
CA PRO A 114 -15.15 -9.40 19.21
C PRO A 114 -15.91 -9.75 17.93
N GLU A 115 -16.93 -8.98 17.57
CA GLU A 115 -17.68 -9.18 16.32
C GLU A 115 -16.82 -8.87 15.10
N VAL A 116 -16.07 -7.76 15.14
CA VAL A 116 -15.14 -7.38 14.08
C VAL A 116 -14.02 -8.41 13.95
N LEU A 117 -13.42 -8.82 15.07
CA LEU A 117 -12.40 -9.87 15.08
C LEU A 117 -12.92 -11.20 14.52
N GLY A 118 -14.16 -11.57 14.83
CA GLY A 118 -14.81 -12.77 14.27
C GLY A 118 -15.00 -12.67 12.75
N LYS A 119 -15.39 -11.50 12.23
CA LYS A 119 -15.52 -11.25 10.79
C LYS A 119 -14.16 -11.27 10.09
N LEU A 120 -13.13 -10.67 10.68
CA LEU A 120 -11.75 -10.71 10.16
C LEU A 120 -11.21 -12.14 10.12
N TYR A 121 -11.43 -12.92 11.17
CA TYR A 121 -11.02 -14.32 11.20
C TYR A 121 -11.75 -15.16 10.15
N ARG A 122 -13.07 -14.97 9.98
CA ARG A 122 -13.82 -15.61 8.90
C ARG A 122 -13.27 -15.23 7.52
N PHE A 123 -12.99 -13.94 7.30
CA PHE A 123 -12.41 -13.46 6.05
C PHE A 123 -11.06 -14.14 5.76
N TYR A 124 -10.21 -14.26 6.77
CA TYR A 124 -8.93 -14.99 6.68
C TYR A 124 -9.12 -16.45 6.27
N LEU A 125 -10.04 -17.18 6.92
CA LEU A 125 -10.32 -18.58 6.58
C LEU A 125 -10.75 -18.74 5.12
N ASP A 126 -11.63 -17.85 4.66
CA ASP A 126 -12.19 -17.95 3.31
C ASP A 126 -11.17 -17.60 2.20
N HIS A 127 -10.18 -16.73 2.47
CA HIS A 127 -9.29 -16.17 1.44
C HIS A 127 -7.82 -16.63 1.54
N TYR A 128 -7.32 -16.97 2.74
CA TYR A 128 -5.88 -17.13 2.99
C TYR A 128 -5.48 -18.45 3.67
N GLU A 129 -6.37 -19.16 4.35
CA GLU A 129 -6.02 -20.40 5.08
C GLU A 129 -5.25 -21.42 4.22
N LYS A 130 -5.61 -21.54 2.94
CA LYS A 130 -4.95 -22.48 2.01
C LYS A 130 -3.52 -22.07 1.62
N LYS A 131 -3.15 -20.80 1.84
CA LYS A 131 -1.85 -20.23 1.50
C LYS A 131 -0.96 -20.01 2.72
N ILE A 132 -1.58 -19.65 3.83
CA ILE A 132 -0.93 -19.31 5.11
C ILE A 132 -1.68 -20.11 6.16
N THR A 133 -1.00 -21.07 6.76
CA THR A 133 -1.61 -21.88 7.82
C THR A 133 -1.80 -21.04 9.08
N LEU A 134 -2.70 -21.48 9.97
CA LEU A 134 -2.88 -20.80 11.25
C LEU A 134 -1.58 -20.81 12.07
N THR A 135 -0.77 -21.85 11.94
CA THR A 135 0.56 -21.92 12.57
C THR A 135 1.50 -20.84 12.04
N ASP A 136 1.57 -20.62 10.72
CA ASP A 136 2.41 -19.55 10.16
C ASP A 136 1.98 -18.17 10.65
N LEU A 137 0.66 -17.96 10.75
CA LEU A 137 0.09 -16.71 11.27
C LEU A 137 0.45 -16.50 12.76
N LEU A 138 0.39 -17.57 13.57
CA LEU A 138 0.74 -17.52 14.99
C LEU A 138 2.24 -17.32 15.20
N ASP A 139 3.09 -17.98 14.40
CA ASP A 139 4.54 -17.82 14.45
C ASP A 139 4.96 -16.38 14.10
N LEU A 140 4.21 -15.71 13.23
CA LEU A 140 4.38 -14.29 12.95
C LEU A 140 3.85 -13.39 14.09
N ALA A 141 2.65 -13.68 14.59
CA ALA A 141 1.93 -12.79 15.50
C ALA A 141 2.44 -12.87 16.95
N LEU A 142 2.79 -14.06 17.45
CA LEU A 142 3.19 -14.25 18.84
C LEU A 142 4.44 -13.46 19.24
N PRO A 143 5.54 -13.43 18.45
CA PRO A 143 6.71 -12.61 18.76
C PRO A 143 6.42 -11.10 18.73
N LEU A 144 5.42 -10.68 17.96
CA LEU A 144 4.97 -9.29 17.89
C LEU A 144 4.13 -8.88 19.10
N LEU A 145 3.33 -9.81 19.65
CA LEU A 145 2.44 -9.58 20.78
C LEU A 145 3.10 -9.77 22.15
N ILE A 146 4.13 -10.63 22.25
CA ILE A 146 4.79 -10.96 23.50
C ILE A 146 6.14 -10.25 23.55
N LYS A 147 6.21 -9.17 24.35
CA LYS A 147 7.47 -8.47 24.63
C LYS A 147 7.75 -8.53 26.13
N GLN A 148 8.90 -9.10 26.51
CA GLN A 148 9.33 -9.24 27.92
C GLN A 148 8.22 -9.85 28.82
N ASP A 149 7.64 -10.97 28.38
CA ASP A 149 6.59 -11.72 29.09
C ASP A 149 5.28 -10.97 29.36
N GLN A 150 5.04 -9.85 28.66
CA GLN A 150 3.78 -9.12 28.68
C GLN A 150 3.13 -9.11 27.30
N ILE A 151 1.80 -9.24 27.28
CA ILE A 151 1.00 -9.05 26.07
C ILE A 151 0.90 -7.55 25.82
N GLN A 152 1.56 -7.06 24.76
CA GLN A 152 1.48 -5.68 24.32
C GLN A 152 1.15 -5.68 22.82
N ILE A 153 0.19 -4.85 22.41
CA ILE A 153 -0.04 -4.62 20.99
C ILE A 153 1.15 -3.78 20.50
N PRO A 154 1.95 -4.28 19.55
CA PRO A 154 3.14 -3.58 19.09
C PRO A 154 2.74 -2.29 18.39
N ASP A 155 3.43 -1.20 18.71
CA ASP A 155 3.37 0.04 17.91
C ASP A 155 4.14 -0.18 16.60
N LEU A 156 3.42 -0.66 15.59
CA LEU A 156 3.96 -0.91 14.25
C LEU A 156 4.26 0.41 13.55
N LYS A 157 5.53 0.78 13.53
CA LYS A 157 6.04 1.88 12.69
C LYS A 157 6.31 1.36 11.29
N THR A 158 5.67 2.00 10.31
CA THR A 158 5.83 1.71 8.88
C THR A 158 6.75 2.74 8.26
N GLU A 159 7.82 2.30 7.62
CA GLU A 159 8.75 3.17 6.89
C GLU A 159 8.55 3.00 5.38
N HIS A 160 8.53 4.12 4.65
CA HIS A 160 8.54 4.09 3.20
C HIS A 160 9.97 4.18 2.68
N LEU A 161 10.33 3.33 1.72
CA LEU A 161 11.56 3.48 0.98
C LEU A 161 11.27 3.73 -0.50
N SER A 162 11.32 4.99 -0.91
CA SER A 162 11.24 5.39 -2.32
C SER A 162 12.60 5.30 -2.99
N LEU A 163 12.68 4.63 -4.14
CA LEU A 163 13.94 4.53 -4.89
C LEU A 163 14.20 5.85 -5.66
N PRO A 164 15.30 6.56 -5.41
CA PRO A 164 15.60 7.80 -6.13
C PRO A 164 15.91 7.52 -7.61
N ILE A 165 15.37 8.35 -8.50
CA ILE A 165 15.38 8.16 -9.96
C ILE A 165 16.31 9.19 -10.61
N TYR A 166 17.28 8.75 -11.39
CA TYR A 166 18.10 9.62 -12.24
C TYR A 166 17.40 9.88 -13.59
N PRO A 167 17.46 11.11 -14.15
CA PRO A 167 18.27 12.25 -13.71
C PRO A 167 17.60 13.22 -12.73
N ASP A 168 16.34 12.99 -12.35
CA ASP A 168 15.60 13.87 -11.42
C ASP A 168 16.34 14.04 -10.08
N ASP A 169 16.94 12.94 -9.59
CA ASP A 169 17.95 12.92 -8.54
C ASP A 169 19.33 12.58 -9.14
N PRO A 170 20.34 13.47 -9.04
CA PRO A 170 21.71 13.17 -9.46
C PRO A 170 22.29 11.89 -8.81
N GLN A 171 21.89 11.59 -7.57
CA GLN A 171 22.25 10.39 -6.80
C GLN A 171 21.28 9.23 -7.02
N GLY A 172 20.33 9.35 -7.94
CA GLY A 172 19.36 8.31 -8.25
C GLY A 172 20.03 6.97 -8.54
N ILE A 173 19.49 5.90 -7.96
CA ILE A 173 20.01 4.52 -8.05
C ILE A 173 19.33 3.71 -9.15
N ILE A 174 18.17 4.18 -9.61
CA ILE A 174 17.47 3.65 -10.77
C ILE A 174 17.33 4.73 -11.84
N PHE A 175 17.14 4.32 -13.09
CA PHE A 175 16.88 5.22 -14.22
C PHE A 175 15.98 4.55 -15.24
N THR A 176 15.37 5.36 -16.10
CA THR A 176 14.59 4.86 -17.24
C THR A 176 15.45 4.94 -18.50
N PRO A 177 15.83 3.81 -19.13
CA PRO A 177 16.50 3.82 -20.42
C PRO A 177 15.53 4.23 -21.54
N ASP A 178 16.07 4.58 -22.71
CA ASP A 178 15.23 4.90 -23.87
C ASP A 178 14.25 3.77 -24.20
N THR A 179 12.95 4.08 -24.29
CA THR A 179 11.86 3.11 -24.40
C THR A 179 11.95 2.21 -25.63
N TRP A 180 12.55 2.69 -26.73
CA TRP A 180 12.74 1.91 -27.96
C TRP A 180 13.64 0.69 -27.77
N LYS A 181 14.55 0.71 -26.79
CA LYS A 181 15.41 -0.45 -26.46
C LYS A 181 14.64 -1.60 -25.82
N ASN A 182 13.42 -1.35 -25.32
CA ASN A 182 12.58 -2.31 -24.61
C ASN A 182 11.21 -2.49 -25.28
N GLY A 183 11.17 -2.47 -26.62
CA GLY A 183 9.91 -2.66 -27.36
C GLY A 183 8.86 -1.58 -27.09
N GLY A 184 9.29 -0.37 -26.72
CA GLY A 184 8.41 0.75 -26.37
C GLY A 184 7.94 0.76 -24.92
N GLN A 185 8.39 -0.17 -24.09
CA GLN A 185 7.98 -0.25 -22.68
C GLN A 185 8.82 0.67 -21.79
N TRP A 186 8.14 1.32 -20.84
CA TRP A 186 8.77 2.04 -19.74
C TRP A 186 9.21 1.04 -18.66
N ILE A 187 10.51 1.01 -18.37
CA ILE A 187 11.09 0.15 -17.33
C ILE A 187 12.06 0.95 -16.47
N TYR A 188 12.21 0.57 -15.21
CA TYR A 188 13.29 1.04 -14.35
C TYR A 188 14.45 0.05 -14.36
N GLN A 189 15.67 0.55 -14.56
CA GLN A 189 16.90 -0.23 -14.47
C GLN A 189 17.77 0.29 -13.33
N VAL A 190 18.44 -0.62 -12.63
CA VAL A 190 19.44 -0.28 -11.62
C VAL A 190 20.67 0.29 -12.33
N ARG A 191 21.12 1.48 -11.90
CA ARG A 191 22.33 2.11 -12.45
C ARG A 191 23.60 1.43 -11.98
N ASP A 192 23.65 1.14 -10.68
CA ASP A 192 24.80 0.54 -10.01
C ASP A 192 24.32 -0.43 -8.93
N GLN A 193 24.72 -1.69 -9.04
CA GLN A 193 24.25 -2.78 -8.18
C GLN A 193 24.79 -2.66 -6.74
N GLN A 194 26.00 -2.10 -6.57
CA GLN A 194 26.60 -1.92 -5.24
C GLN A 194 25.89 -0.79 -4.49
N ASN A 195 25.73 0.38 -5.12
CA ASN A 195 25.01 1.51 -4.55
C ASN A 195 23.56 1.13 -4.22
N PHE A 196 22.92 0.33 -5.08
CA PHE A 196 21.59 -0.22 -4.82
C PHE A 196 21.57 -1.10 -3.57
N GLN A 197 22.53 -2.04 -3.42
CA GLN A 197 22.61 -2.88 -2.22
C GLN A 197 22.90 -2.08 -0.95
N GLU A 198 23.85 -1.14 -1.01
CA GLU A 198 24.18 -0.25 0.11
C GLU A 198 22.98 0.61 0.54
N TYR A 199 22.20 1.10 -0.42
CA TYR A 199 20.98 1.87 -0.15
C TYR A 199 19.97 1.04 0.68
N PHE A 200 19.69 -0.20 0.26
CA PHE A 200 18.79 -1.09 1.01
C PHE A 200 19.36 -1.50 2.37
N GLN A 201 20.67 -1.80 2.47
CA GLN A 201 21.30 -2.13 3.75
C GLN A 201 21.20 -0.95 4.73
N LYS A 202 21.49 0.28 4.29
CA LYS A 202 21.35 1.48 5.11
C LYS A 202 19.91 1.71 5.54
N ALA A 203 18.94 1.53 4.65
CA ALA A 203 17.53 1.67 4.98
C ALA A 203 17.06 0.66 6.03
N LEU A 204 17.52 -0.59 5.96
CA LEU A 204 17.15 -1.65 6.90
C LEU A 204 17.87 -1.55 8.25
N LEU A 205 19.14 -1.10 8.26
CA LEU A 205 19.96 -0.95 9.46
C LEU A 205 19.74 0.37 10.21
N ARG A 206 18.97 1.32 9.64
CA ARG A 206 18.60 2.59 10.31
C ARG A 206 17.73 2.43 11.57
N LYS A 207 17.43 1.20 12.00
CA LYS A 207 16.63 0.92 13.21
C LYS A 207 17.27 1.34 14.55
N ASP A 208 18.56 1.71 14.59
CA ASP A 208 19.26 1.95 15.86
C ASP A 208 19.67 3.41 16.16
N THR A 209 19.31 4.42 15.35
CA THR A 209 19.77 5.82 15.55
C THR A 209 18.67 6.88 15.62
N LEU A 210 17.45 6.52 16.03
CA LEU A 210 16.40 7.49 16.38
C LEU A 210 16.07 7.39 17.87
N ASP A 211 17.11 7.50 18.69
CA ASP A 211 17.06 7.90 20.10
C ASP A 211 18.35 8.73 20.38
N SER A 212 18.35 9.97 19.90
CA SER A 212 19.27 11.04 20.32
C SER A 212 18.70 12.40 19.97
#